data_AF-A0A9W7YW95-F1
#
_entry.id   AF-A0A9W7YW95-F1
#
_cell.length_a   1.000
_cell.length_b   1.000
_cell.length_c   1.000
_cell.angle_alpha   90.00
_cell.angle_beta   90.00
_cell.angle_gamma   90.00
#
_symmetry.space_group_name_H-M   'P 1'
#
loop_
_entity.id
_entity.type
_entity.pdbx_description
1 polymer ?
#
loop_
_entity_poly.entity_id
_entity_poly.type
_entity_poly.pdbx_seq_one_letter_code
_entity_poly.pdbx_strand_id
1 'polypeptide(L)'
;MVMARAALPTLGELRAFDRIAFLEWIPDLAIAIAGSFLGTVAIMRVCTDPSHERPRHTLQVIARIPEEVPIQPLYGVSIYRHPENASGMLTITLYLLYLDGQLIAYELSPP
;
A
#
# COMPACT_ATOMS: atom_id res chain seq x y z
N MET A 1 14.46 -22.82 -34.57
CA MET A 1 13.98 -21.58 -33.91
C MET A 1 13.38 -21.98 -32.57
N VAL A 2 14.11 -21.75 -31.48
CA VAL A 2 13.68 -22.14 -30.12
C VAL A 2 12.91 -20.96 -29.53
N MET A 3 11.61 -21.12 -29.32
CA MET A 3 10.79 -20.13 -28.63
C MET A 3 10.95 -20.35 -27.12
N ALA A 4 11.73 -19.51 -26.46
CA ALA A 4 11.72 -19.41 -25.01
C ALA A 4 10.40 -18.73 -24.60
N ARG A 5 9.41 -19.53 -24.20
CA ARG A 5 8.19 -19.04 -23.58
C ARG A 5 8.57 -18.61 -22.17
N ALA A 6 8.79 -17.31 -21.96
CA ALA A 6 8.89 -16.76 -20.61
C ALA A 6 7.58 -17.06 -19.90
N ALA A 7 7.61 -17.96 -18.92
CA ALA A 7 6.50 -18.18 -18.03
C ALA A 7 6.29 -16.85 -17.30
N LEU A 8 5.19 -16.16 -17.59
CA LEU A 8 4.71 -15.08 -16.74
C LEU A 8 4.67 -15.63 -15.30
N PRO A 9 5.23 -14.93 -14.30
CA PRO A 9 5.07 -15.35 -12.93
C PRO A 9 3.56 -15.41 -12.65
N THR A 10 3.05 -16.62 -12.48
CA THR A 10 1.75 -16.85 -11.88
C THR A 10 1.78 -16.08 -10.57
N LEU A 11 0.80 -15.19 -10.35
CA LEU A 11 0.59 -14.54 -9.05
C LEU A 11 0.56 -15.65 -7.99
N GLY A 12 1.72 -15.86 -7.37
CA GLY A 12 1.91 -16.88 -6.37
C GLY A 12 0.97 -16.53 -5.25
N GLU A 13 0.09 -17.48 -4.93
CA GLU A 13 -0.73 -17.57 -3.74
C GLU A 13 -0.51 -16.42 -2.76
N LEU A 14 -1.53 -15.57 -2.60
CA LEU A 14 -1.68 -14.78 -1.37
C LEU A 14 -1.54 -15.78 -0.22
N ARG A 15 -0.36 -15.81 0.43
CA ARG A 15 -0.12 -16.70 1.56
C ARG A 15 -1.19 -16.34 2.59
N ALA A 16 -2.12 -17.25 2.83
CA ALA A 16 -3.34 -17.04 3.63
C ALA A 16 -3.07 -16.64 5.11
N PHE A 17 -1.81 -16.41 5.48
CA PHE A 17 -1.34 -16.12 6.83
C PHE A 17 -0.41 -14.92 6.90
N ASP A 18 -0.25 -14.13 5.84
CA ASP A 18 0.43 -12.84 5.98
C ASP A 18 -0.46 -11.91 6.80
N ARG A 19 -0.04 -11.65 8.03
CA ARG A 19 -0.82 -10.87 8.99
C ARG A 19 -0.71 -9.41 8.60
N ILE A 20 -1.83 -8.69 8.69
CA ILE A 20 -1.78 -7.23 8.68
C ILE A 20 -1.05 -6.81 9.96
N ALA A 21 0.16 -6.29 9.79
CA ALA A 21 0.97 -5.72 10.87
C ALA A 21 0.58 -4.27 11.15
N PHE A 22 0.03 -3.59 10.14
CA PHE A 22 -0.30 -2.18 10.19
C PHE A 22 -1.52 -1.85 9.34
N LEU A 23 -2.41 -1.01 9.84
CA LEU A 23 -3.51 -0.42 9.08
C LEU A 23 -3.74 1.02 9.58
N GLU A 24 -3.53 2.00 8.73
CA GLU A 24 -3.88 3.41 9.00
C GLU A 24 -4.86 3.91 7.94
N TRP A 25 -5.91 4.60 8.39
CA TRP A 25 -6.80 5.36 7.52
C TRP A 25 -6.32 6.81 7.41
N ILE A 26 -6.26 7.33 6.18
CA ILE A 26 -5.93 8.72 5.87
C ILE A 26 -7.18 9.36 5.22
N PRO A 27 -8.07 9.98 6.03
CA PRO A 27 -9.34 10.51 5.54
C PRO A 27 -9.17 11.53 4.42
N ASP A 28 -8.17 12.41 4.54
CA ASP A 28 -7.95 13.54 3.65
C ASP A 28 -7.62 13.11 2.20
N LEU A 29 -7.05 11.91 2.05
CA LEU A 29 -6.76 11.31 0.75
C LEU A 29 -7.78 10.22 0.36
N ALA A 30 -8.75 9.92 1.24
CA ALA A 30 -9.67 8.79 1.12
C ALA A 30 -8.95 7.45 0.84
N ILE A 31 -7.78 7.25 1.46
CA ILE A 31 -6.99 6.01 1.34
C ILE A 31 -6.71 5.36 2.70
N ALA A 32 -6.53 4.05 2.68
CA ALA A 32 -5.95 3.26 3.74
C ALA A 32 -4.56 2.79 3.33
N ILE A 33 -3.64 2.71 4.29
CA ILE A 33 -2.33 2.08 4.12
C ILE A 33 -2.34 0.81 4.97
N ALA A 34 -2.18 -0.35 4.34
CA ALA A 34 -2.08 -1.64 5.02
C ALA A 34 -0.68 -2.23 4.82
N GLY A 35 0.04 -2.46 5.91
CA GLY A 35 1.33 -3.14 5.91
C GLY A 35 1.17 -4.59 6.38
N SER A 36 1.76 -5.51 5.63
CA SER A 36 1.84 -6.92 6.00
C SER A 36 3.11 -7.21 6.78
N PHE A 37 3.07 -8.20 7.65
CA PHE A 37 4.25 -8.60 8.43
C PHE A 37 5.40 -8.99 7.53
N LEU A 38 5.13 -9.64 6.40
CA LEU A 38 6.18 -10.04 5.49
C LEU A 38 6.89 -8.85 4.84
N GLY A 39 6.29 -7.65 4.78
CA GLY A 39 6.95 -6.47 4.19
C GLY A 39 6.21 -5.83 3.03
N THR A 40 5.04 -6.37 2.65
CA THR A 40 4.24 -5.80 1.57
C THR A 40 3.34 -4.71 2.13
N VAL A 41 3.38 -3.53 1.52
CA VAL A 41 2.47 -2.43 1.88
C VAL A 41 1.53 -2.17 0.71
N ALA A 42 0.23 -2.16 0.98
CA ALA A 42 -0.81 -1.83 0.03
C ALA A 42 -1.40 -0.47 0.36
N ILE A 43 -1.50 0.39 -0.66
CA ILE A 43 -2.29 1.61 -0.60
C ILE A 43 -3.65 1.28 -1.22
N MET A 44 -4.72 1.53 -0.46
CA MET A 44 -6.07 1.14 -0.81
C MET A 44 -6.98 2.36 -0.82
N ARG A 45 -7.87 2.47 -1.80
CA ARG A 45 -8.92 3.49 -1.84
C ARG A 45 -10.25 2.87 -1.47
N VAL A 46 -11.07 3.62 -0.72
CA VAL A 46 -12.47 3.25 -0.52
C VAL A 46 -13.25 3.67 -1.77
N CYS A 47 -13.81 2.68 -2.47
CA CYS A 47 -14.74 2.89 -3.57
C CYS A 47 -16.15 2.66 -3.06
N THR A 48 -17.10 3.54 -3.43
CA THR A 48 -18.50 3.39 -3.08
C THR A 48 -19.30 3.15 -4.35
N ASP A 49 -20.04 2.04 -4.38
CA ASP A 49 -21.01 1.77 -5.43
C ASP A 49 -22.41 2.22 -4.98
N PRO A 50 -22.96 3.30 -5.55
CA PRO A 50 -24.28 3.81 -5.19
C PRO A 50 -25.43 3.08 -5.88
N SER A 51 -25.17 2.10 -6.77
CA SER A 51 -26.21 1.41 -7.55
C SER A 51 -27.07 0.45 -6.72
N HIS A 52 -26.70 0.18 -5.47
CA HIS A 52 -27.42 -0.68 -4.55
C HIS A 52 -28.30 0.12 -3.58
N GLU A 53 -29.45 -0.44 -3.16
CA GLU A 53 -30.35 0.16 -2.15
C GLU A 53 -29.63 0.51 -0.83
N ARG A 54 -28.52 -0.20 -0.54
CA ARG A 54 -27.54 0.18 0.48
C ARG A 54 -26.19 0.36 -0.21
N PRO A 55 -25.51 1.52 -0.05
CA PRO A 55 -24.21 1.74 -0.65
C PRO A 55 -23.23 0.63 -0.29
N ARG A 56 -22.58 0.05 -1.28
CA ARG A 56 -21.54 -0.96 -1.06
C ARG A 56 -20.19 -0.28 -1.08
N HIS A 57 -19.46 -0.38 0.03
CA HIS A 57 -18.09 0.10 0.12
C HIS A 57 -17.12 -1.05 -0.13
N THR A 58 -16.16 -0.85 -1.03
CA THR A 58 -15.08 -1.79 -1.31
C THR A 58 -13.74 -1.11 -1.15
N LEU A 59 -12.74 -1.86 -0.66
CA LEU A 59 -11.36 -1.41 -0.64
C LEU A 59 -10.68 -1.91 -1.92
N GLN A 60 -10.23 -0.98 -2.75
CA GLN A 60 -9.49 -1.27 -3.96
C GLN A 60 -8.02 -0.96 -3.74
N VAL A 61 -7.14 -1.94 -3.96
CA VAL A 61 -5.68 -1.70 -3.96
C VAL A 61 -5.33 -0.86 -5.17
N ILE A 62 -4.78 0.34 -4.94
CA ILE A 62 -4.36 1.28 -5.99
C ILE A 62 -2.84 1.27 -6.21
N ALA A 63 -2.06 0.85 -5.20
CA ALA A 63 -0.61 0.68 -5.31
C ALA A 63 -0.10 -0.38 -4.31
N ARG A 64 1.08 -0.95 -4.59
CA ARG A 64 1.81 -1.87 -3.71
C ARG A 64 3.28 -1.47 -3.60
N ILE A 65 3.86 -1.69 -2.44
CA ILE A 65 5.25 -1.35 -2.11
C ILE A 65 5.91 -2.54 -1.40
N PRO A 66 7.13 -2.96 -1.78
CA PRO A 66 7.81 -2.66 -3.05
C PRO A 66 7.13 -3.34 -4.24
N GLU A 67 7.28 -2.81 -5.46
CA GLU A 67 6.75 -3.43 -6.69
C GLU A 67 7.54 -4.68 -7.11
N GLU A 68 8.87 -4.74 -6.85
CA GLU A 68 9.70 -5.92 -7.11
C GLU A 68 10.85 -6.12 -6.07
N VAL A 69 11.02 -7.37 -5.59
CA VAL A 69 12.15 -7.97 -4.80
C VAL A 69 12.41 -7.44 -3.36
N PRO A 70 13.11 -8.22 -2.50
CA PRO A 70 12.56 -9.31 -1.70
C PRO A 70 11.77 -8.79 -0.48
N ILE A 71 10.79 -9.59 -0.07
CA ILE A 71 9.86 -9.29 1.01
C ILE A 71 10.59 -9.46 2.37
N GLN A 72 11.12 -8.36 2.92
CA GLN A 72 11.75 -8.31 4.25
C GLN A 72 10.69 -7.98 5.30
N PRO A 73 10.66 -8.66 6.47
CA PRO A 73 9.60 -8.41 7.43
C PRO A 73 9.54 -6.96 7.91
N LEU A 74 8.33 -6.42 7.93
CA LEU A 74 8.06 -5.06 8.38
C LEU A 74 8.10 -5.01 9.91
N TYR A 75 9.00 -4.18 10.44
CA TYR A 75 9.04 -3.90 11.88
C TYR A 75 8.02 -2.84 12.28
N GLY A 76 7.87 -1.80 11.44
CA GLY A 76 6.96 -0.71 11.75
C GLY A 76 6.67 0.18 10.54
N VAL A 77 5.56 0.91 10.67
CA VAL A 77 5.14 1.93 9.73
C VAL A 77 4.88 3.22 10.51
N SER A 78 5.32 4.34 9.96
CA SER A 78 4.99 5.66 10.48
C SER A 78 4.53 6.56 9.35
N ILE A 79 3.60 7.46 9.66
CA ILE A 79 3.01 8.39 8.70
C ILE A 79 3.20 9.79 9.25
N TYR A 80 3.89 10.62 8.47
CA TYR A 80 4.08 12.03 8.75
C TYR A 80 3.23 12.86 7.78
N ARG A 81 2.33 13.67 8.34
CA ARG A 81 1.49 14.60 7.60
C ARG A 81 2.20 15.94 7.57
N HIS A 82 2.60 16.41 6.38
CA HIS A 82 3.20 17.73 6.25
C HIS A 82 2.13 18.80 6.50
N PRO A 83 2.51 19.95 7.10
CA PRO A 83 1.61 21.09 7.15
C PRO A 83 1.21 21.50 5.73
N GLU A 84 -0.05 21.90 5.54
CA GLU A 84 -0.54 22.34 4.25
C GLU A 84 0.32 23.48 3.71
N ASN A 85 0.84 23.29 2.49
CA ASN A 85 1.58 24.34 1.80
C ASN A 85 0.61 25.43 1.31
N ALA A 86 1.13 26.60 0.90
CA ALA A 86 0.32 27.70 0.38
C ALA A 86 -0.57 27.34 -0.83
N SER A 87 -0.30 26.21 -1.50
CA SER A 87 -1.10 25.63 -2.57
C SER A 87 -2.30 24.79 -2.09
N GLY A 88 -2.45 24.57 -0.78
CA GLY A 88 -3.45 23.65 -0.22
C GLY A 88 -3.19 22.17 -0.54
N MET A 89 -2.02 21.85 -1.09
CA MET A 89 -1.69 20.47 -1.46
C MET A 89 -1.21 19.71 -0.24
N LEU A 90 -1.93 18.63 0.10
CA LEU A 90 -1.55 17.72 1.17
C LEU A 90 -0.41 16.82 0.70
N THR A 91 0.71 16.83 1.43
CA THR A 91 1.81 15.90 1.23
C THR A 91 1.94 15.01 2.45
N ILE A 92 2.12 13.71 2.24
CA ILE A 92 2.30 12.74 3.32
C ILE A 92 3.59 11.96 3.08
N THR A 93 4.41 11.79 4.11
CA THR A 93 5.54 10.87 4.05
C THR A 93 5.21 9.59 4.81
N LEU A 94 5.32 8.46 4.10
CA LEU A 94 5.20 7.13 4.64
C LEU A 94 6.59 6.56 4.90
N TYR A 95 6.87 6.22 6.16
CA TYR A 95 8.11 5.58 6.58
C TYR A 95 7.88 4.09 6.83
N LEU A 96 8.66 3.23 6.17
CA LEU A 96 8.66 1.79 6.33
C LEU A 96 9.98 1.37 6.99
N LEU A 97 9.91 0.83 8.20
CA LEU A 97 11.06 0.29 8.92
C LEU A 97 11.02 -1.24 8.88
N TYR A 98 12.08 -1.85 8.38
CA TYR A 98 12.22 -3.29 8.21
C TYR A 98 13.07 -3.91 9.33
N LEU A 99 12.91 -5.22 9.57
CA LEU A 99 13.64 -5.92 10.64
C LEU A 99 15.15 -5.98 10.45
N ASP A 100 15.67 -5.78 9.23
CA ASP A 100 17.11 -5.66 8.98
C ASP A 100 17.67 -4.26 9.27
N GLY A 101 16.81 -3.34 9.74
CA GLY A 101 17.17 -1.96 10.04
C GLY A 101 17.05 -1.01 8.85
N GLN A 102 16.62 -1.47 7.68
CA GLN A 102 16.36 -0.57 6.55
C GLN A 102 15.15 0.33 6.84
N LEU A 103 15.31 1.62 6.57
CA LEU A 103 14.25 2.62 6.60
C LEU A 103 14.04 3.17 5.20
N ILE A 104 12.86 2.98 4.64
CA ILE A 104 12.49 3.50 3.32
C ILE A 104 11.37 4.51 3.49
N ALA A 105 11.51 5.68 2.84
CA ALA A 105 10.52 6.74 2.88
C ALA A 105 9.87 6.93 1.51
N TYR A 106 8.54 7.05 1.48
CA TYR A 106 7.75 7.33 0.29
C TYR A 106 6.99 8.63 0.50
N GLU A 107 7.03 9.51 -0.50
CA GLU A 107 6.15 10.68 -0.53
C GLU A 107 4.87 10.31 -1.27
N LEU A 108 3.74 10.57 -0.62
CA LEU A 108 2.40 10.37 -1.16
C LEU A 108 1.79 11.74 -1.41
N SER A 109 1.44 11.98 -2.67
CA SER A 109 0.70 13.15 -3.11
C SER A 109 -0.64 12.72 -3.73
N PRO A 110 -1.67 13.59 -3.72
CA PRO A 110 -2.84 13.41 -4.54
C PRO A 110 -2.45 13.21 -6.02
N PRO A 111 -3.25 12.47 -6.81
CA PRO A 111 -3.08 12.41 -8.25
C PRO A 111 -3.32 13.76 -8.94
#